data_AF-A0A1Z4GL26-F1
#
_entry.id   AF-A0A1Z4GL26-F1
#
_cell.length_a   1.000
_cell.length_b   1.000
_cell.length_c   1.000
_cell.angle_alpha   90.00
_cell.angle_beta   90.00
_cell.angle_gamma   90.00
#
_symmetry.space_group_name_H-M   'P 1'
#
loop_
_entity.id
_entity.type
_entity.pdbx_description
1 polymer ?
#
loop_
_entity_poly.entity_id
_entity_poly.type
_entity_poly.pdbx_seq_one_letter_code
_entity_poly.pdbx_strand_id
1 'polypeptide(L)'
;MEASDNEEAKLSGSLVTLRSAHLLWQQGEGKGEPWKVNKLVLHCTYDARLLTAEGTEEVRQVKTDKAQNEVNEAESNENLDNEQQKRLNKNKSSLSRLKNSFARPSKPAYQGQSNIPLFCQFPDKMDRRKEK
;
A
#
# COMPACT_ATOMS: atom_id res chain seq x y z
N MET A 1 -19.82 -29.11 -10.24
CA MET A 1 -20.47 -28.65 -9.00
C MET A 1 -19.71 -27.41 -8.59
N GLU A 2 -20.18 -26.26 -9.08
CA GLU A 2 -19.60 -24.96 -8.75
C GLU A 2 -20.07 -24.53 -7.37
N ALA A 3 -19.12 -24.05 -6.57
CA ALA A 3 -19.35 -23.09 -5.50
C ALA A 3 -18.21 -22.09 -5.62
N SER A 4 -18.36 -21.12 -6.52
CA SER A 4 -17.50 -19.94 -6.56
C SER A 4 -17.94 -18.99 -5.46
N ASP A 5 -17.54 -19.29 -4.22
CA ASP A 5 -17.62 -18.31 -3.15
C ASP A 5 -16.64 -17.19 -3.49
N ASN A 6 -17.22 -16.07 -3.94
CA ASN A 6 -16.53 -14.83 -4.25
C ASN A 6 -16.09 -14.16 -2.94
N GLU A 7 -15.25 -14.83 -2.15
CA GLU A 7 -14.51 -14.18 -1.09
C GLU A 7 -13.47 -13.28 -1.76
N GLU A 8 -13.74 -11.97 -1.80
CA GLU A 8 -12.72 -11.00 -2.18
C GLU A 8 -11.49 -11.23 -1.30
N ALA A 9 -10.46 -11.82 -1.88
CA ALA A 9 -9.28 -12.25 -1.17
C ALA A 9 -8.67 -11.06 -0.43
N LYS A 10 -8.82 -11.02 0.91
CA LYS A 10 -8.45 -9.87 1.72
C LYS A 10 -6.96 -9.58 1.57
N LEU A 11 -6.64 -8.47 0.92
CA LEU A 11 -5.27 -8.08 0.63
C LEU A 11 -4.58 -7.49 1.87
N SER A 12 -3.28 -7.73 1.98
CA SER A 12 -2.46 -7.11 3.02
C SER A 12 -2.18 -5.66 2.65
N GLY A 13 -2.63 -4.71 3.48
CA GLY A 13 -2.31 -3.29 3.32
C GLY A 13 -0.80 -3.00 3.31
N SER A 14 0.00 -3.92 3.87
CA SER A 14 1.46 -3.81 3.86
C SER A 14 2.09 -3.93 2.46
N LEU A 15 1.35 -4.53 1.51
CA LEU A 15 1.70 -4.70 0.11
C LEU A 15 1.08 -3.62 -0.80
N VAL A 16 0.52 -2.54 -0.24
CA VAL A 16 0.07 -1.38 -1.02
C VAL A 16 1.27 -0.52 -1.43
N THR A 17 1.28 -0.10 -2.69
CA THR A 17 2.39 0.66 -3.30
C THR A 17 2.48 2.08 -2.75
N LEU A 18 1.35 2.78 -2.62
CA LEU A 18 1.29 4.13 -2.05
C LEU A 18 1.49 4.08 -0.53
N ARG A 19 2.44 4.84 -0.01
CA ARG A 19 2.77 4.91 1.44
C ARG A 19 2.17 6.12 2.11
N SER A 20 2.17 7.27 1.44
CA SER A 20 1.49 8.46 1.90
C SER A 20 1.09 9.36 0.75
N ALA A 21 0.04 10.15 0.96
CA ALA A 21 -0.39 11.22 0.08
C ALA A 21 -0.77 12.42 0.94
N HIS A 22 -0.16 13.57 0.66
CA HIS A 22 -0.44 14.82 1.34
C HIS A 22 -0.89 15.85 0.33
N LEU A 23 -1.96 16.58 0.66
CA LEU A 23 -2.37 17.74 -0.10
C LEU A 23 -1.77 18.97 0.56
N LEU A 24 -0.84 19.61 -0.13
CA LEU A 24 -0.10 20.76 0.37
C LEU A 24 -0.66 22.03 -0.27
N TRP A 25 -0.90 23.05 0.54
CA TRP A 25 -1.15 24.39 0.05
C TRP A 25 0.19 25.07 -0.24
N GLN A 26 0.43 25.40 -1.50
CA GLN A 26 1.61 26.14 -1.92
C GLN A 26 1.21 27.58 -2.26
N GLN A 27 1.73 28.52 -1.47
CA GLN A 27 1.54 29.93 -1.74
C GLN A 27 2.34 30.34 -2.99
N GLY A 28 1.65 30.95 -3.95
CA GLY A 28 2.29 31.47 -5.16
C GLY A 28 2.72 32.92 -4.99
N GLU A 29 3.69 33.34 -5.80
CA GLU A 29 4.12 34.73 -5.90
C GLU A 29 3.34 35.42 -7.02
N GLY A 30 2.41 36.33 -6.66
CA GLY A 30 1.61 37.06 -7.63
C GLY A 30 0.51 37.91 -6.99
N LYS A 31 0.01 38.89 -7.74
CA LYS A 31 -1.18 39.69 -7.37
C LYS A 31 -2.38 39.14 -8.14
N GLY A 32 -3.43 38.72 -7.45
CA GLY A 32 -4.64 38.15 -8.06
C GLY A 32 -5.53 37.42 -7.06
N GLU A 33 -6.59 36.78 -7.55
CA GLU A 33 -7.50 36.00 -6.71
C GLU A 33 -6.78 34.80 -6.06
N PRO A 34 -7.05 34.49 -4.78
CA PRO A 34 -6.30 33.47 -4.04
C PRO A 34 -6.25 32.09 -4.71
N TRP A 35 -7.31 31.66 -5.40
CA TRP A 35 -7.36 30.37 -6.10
C TRP A 35 -6.61 30.33 -7.44
N LYS A 36 -6.24 31.49 -7.99
CA LYS A 36 -5.39 31.62 -9.19
C LYS A 36 -3.91 31.72 -8.83
N VAL A 37 -3.61 32.32 -7.68
CA VAL A 37 -2.23 32.53 -7.21
C VAL A 37 -1.71 31.31 -6.46
N ASN A 38 -2.51 30.75 -5.56
CA ASN A 38 -2.09 29.62 -4.75
C ASN A 38 -2.41 28.30 -5.45
N LYS A 39 -1.58 27.28 -5.19
CA LYS A 39 -1.70 25.96 -5.79
C LYS A 39 -1.88 24.91 -4.71
N LEU A 40 -2.70 23.90 -5.00
CA LEU A 40 -2.72 22.67 -4.24
C LEU A 40 -1.76 21.68 -4.90
N VAL A 41 -0.79 21.18 -4.14
CA VAL A 41 0.19 20.21 -4.61
C VAL A 41 -0.09 18.87 -3.93
N LEU A 42 -0.26 17.83 -4.72
CA LEU A 42 -0.34 16.46 -4.21
C LEU A 42 1.08 15.89 -4.09
N HIS A 43 1.55 15.70 -2.87
CA HIS A 43 2.82 15.07 -2.58
C HIS A 43 2.61 13.61 -2.15
N CYS A 44 3.09 12.67 -2.96
CA CYS A 44 2.94 11.24 -2.71
C CYS A 44 4.30 10.57 -2.48
N THR A 45 4.34 9.61 -1.55
CA THR A 45 5.46 8.68 -1.43
C THR A 45 4.98 7.27 -1.72
N TYR A 46 5.78 6.49 -2.44
CA TYR A 46 5.44 5.12 -2.82
C TYR A 46 6.66 4.21 -2.71
N ASP A 47 6.41 2.92 -2.50
CA ASP A 47 7.46 1.89 -2.46
C ASP A 47 7.65 1.30 -3.85
N ALA A 48 8.74 1.67 -4.51
CA ALA A 48 9.02 1.26 -5.89
C ALA A 48 9.18 -0.27 -6.05
N ARG A 49 9.58 -0.99 -4.99
CA ARG A 49 9.66 -2.46 -5.01
C ARG A 49 8.28 -3.08 -5.21
N LEU A 50 7.25 -2.41 -4.70
CA LEU A 50 5.86 -2.82 -4.87
C LEU A 50 5.27 -2.35 -6.21
N LEU A 51 6.07 -2.02 -7.23
CA LEU A 51 5.56 -1.77 -8.58
C LEU A 51 5.56 -3.03 -9.45
N THR A 52 6.47 -3.97 -9.15
CA THR A 52 6.67 -5.18 -9.94
C THR A 52 6.24 -6.42 -9.16
N ALA A 53 5.95 -7.50 -9.88
CA ALA A 53 5.61 -8.78 -9.26
C ALA A 53 6.80 -9.32 -8.43
N GLU A 54 8.01 -9.22 -8.99
CA GLU A 54 9.26 -9.69 -8.41
C GLU A 54 9.59 -8.94 -7.12
N GLY A 55 9.57 -7.61 -7.14
CA GLY A 55 9.87 -6.82 -5.95
C GLY A 55 8.78 -6.94 -4.88
N THR A 56 7.54 -7.23 -5.28
CA THR A 56 6.46 -7.53 -4.32
C THR A 56 6.68 -8.88 -3.65
N GLU A 57 7.18 -9.87 -4.40
CA GLU A 57 7.51 -11.18 -3.84
C GLU A 57 8.63 -11.08 -2.81
N GLU A 58 9.69 -10.33 -3.09
CA GLU A 58 10.77 -10.06 -2.14
C GLU A 58 10.23 -9.42 -0.85
N VAL A 59 9.41 -8.38 -0.97
CA VAL A 59 8.80 -7.72 0.19
C VAL A 59 7.83 -8.65 0.93
N ARG A 60 7.12 -9.53 0.21
CA ARG A 60 6.21 -10.53 0.79
C ARG A 60 6.98 -11.54 1.61
N GLN A 61 8.09 -12.07 1.12
CA GLN A 61 8.94 -13.03 1.83
C GLN A 61 9.48 -12.41 3.12
N VAL A 62 10.13 -11.25 3.04
CA VAL A 62 10.66 -10.54 4.22
C VAL A 62 9.58 -10.30 5.29
N LYS A 63 8.37 -9.91 4.87
CA LYS A 63 7.24 -9.69 5.80
C LYS A 63 6.68 -10.99 6.37
N THR A 64 6.64 -12.04 5.56
CA THR A 64 6.19 -13.37 5.98
C THR A 64 7.13 -13.95 7.01
N ASP A 65 8.43 -13.92 6.75
CA ASP A 65 9.47 -14.44 7.64
C ASP A 65 9.44 -13.71 8.99
N LYS A 66 9.33 -12.38 8.95
CA LYS A 66 9.21 -11.58 10.18
C LYS A 66 7.96 -11.96 10.98
N ALA A 67 6.80 -12.02 10.33
CA ALA A 67 5.55 -12.35 11.01
C ALA A 67 5.55 -13.81 11.52
N GLN A 68 6.19 -14.73 10.80
CA GLN A 68 6.32 -16.12 11.22
C GLN A 68 7.25 -16.26 12.43
N ASN A 69 8.36 -15.54 12.46
CA ASN A 69 9.25 -15.51 13.63
C ASN A 69 8.52 -14.98 14.86
N GLU A 70 7.78 -13.86 14.73
CA GLU A 70 6.98 -13.31 15.84
C GLU A 70 5.88 -14.28 16.32
N VAL A 71 5.29 -15.07 15.41
CA VAL A 71 4.31 -16.11 15.78
C VAL A 71 4.99 -17.26 16.51
N ASN A 72 6.12 -17.76 16.00
CA ASN A 72 6.85 -18.87 16.62
C ASN A 72 7.35 -18.50 18.03
N GLU A 73 7.89 -17.29 18.19
CA GLU A 73 8.32 -16.77 19.49
C GLU A 73 7.15 -16.68 20.47
N ALA A 74 6.00 -16.16 20.03
CA ALA A 74 4.81 -16.09 20.87
C ALA A 74 4.25 -17.48 21.21
N GLU A 75 4.23 -18.43 20.28
CA GLU A 75 3.76 -19.80 20.52
C GLU A 75 4.68 -20.62 21.42
N SER A 76 5.98 -20.27 21.48
CA SER A 76 6.92 -20.90 22.42
C SER A 76 6.70 -20.50 23.89
N ASN A 77 5.94 -19.43 24.14
CA ASN A 77 5.63 -18.95 25.48
C ASN A 77 4.27 -19.52 25.93
N GLU A 78 4.27 -20.39 26.93
CA GLU A 78 3.04 -21.06 27.42
C GLU A 78 2.05 -20.13 28.14
N ASN A 79 2.51 -18.97 28.65
CA ASN A 79 1.68 -18.00 29.38
C ASN A 79 1.68 -16.64 28.68
N LEU A 80 0.78 -16.48 27.71
CA LEU A 80 0.58 -15.22 27.00
C LEU A 80 -0.42 -14.32 27.75
N ASP A 81 -0.02 -13.08 27.98
CA ASP A 81 -0.93 -12.03 28.42
C ASP A 81 -1.98 -11.70 27.34
N ASN A 82 -3.09 -11.09 27.74
CA ASN A 82 -4.18 -10.67 26.84
C ASN A 82 -3.69 -9.77 25.69
N GLU A 83 -2.72 -8.89 25.94
CA GLU A 83 -2.14 -8.07 24.87
C GLU A 83 -1.29 -8.89 23.90
N GLN A 84 -0.53 -9.86 24.42
CA GLN A 84 0.29 -10.76 23.63
C GLN A 84 -0.58 -11.67 22.76
N GLN A 85 -1.68 -12.18 23.30
CA GLN A 85 -2.67 -12.97 22.55
C GLN A 85 -3.29 -12.18 21.40
N LYS A 86 -3.65 -10.90 21.64
CA LYS A 86 -4.15 -10.00 20.59
C LYS A 86 -3.12 -9.79 19.48
N ARG A 87 -1.85 -9.59 19.84
CA ARG A 87 -0.74 -9.46 18.87
C ARG A 87 -0.54 -10.75 18.07
N LEU A 88 -0.54 -11.91 18.73
CA LEU A 88 -0.45 -13.23 18.08
C LEU A 88 -1.56 -13.41 17.04
N ASN A 89 -2.81 -13.16 17.43
CA ASN A 89 -3.96 -13.25 16.51
C ASN A 89 -3.82 -12.28 15.32
N LYS A 90 -3.34 -11.05 15.57
CA LYS A 90 -3.07 -10.07 14.52
C LYS A 90 -1.98 -10.56 13.56
N ASN A 91 -0.91 -11.17 14.05
CA ASN A 91 0.18 -11.68 13.24
C ASN A 91 -0.25 -12.88 12.40
N LYS A 92 -1.00 -13.84 12.98
CA LYS A 92 -1.64 -14.95 12.25
C LYS A 92 -2.56 -14.43 11.13
N SER A 93 -3.38 -13.43 11.43
CA SER A 93 -4.26 -12.81 10.42
C SER A 93 -3.49 -12.04 9.34
N SER A 94 -2.29 -11.54 9.67
CA SER A 94 -1.44 -10.84 8.71
C SER A 94 -0.75 -11.82 7.77
N LEU A 95 -0.29 -12.97 8.28
CA LEU A 95 0.26 -14.08 7.50
C LEU A 95 -0.75 -14.60 6.47
N SER A 96 -2.02 -14.80 6.86
CA SER A 96 -3.04 -15.24 5.90
C SER A 96 -3.27 -14.23 4.78
N ARG A 97 -3.26 -12.93 5.09
CA ARG A 97 -3.43 -11.85 4.09
C ARG A 97 -2.22 -11.66 3.20
N LEU A 98 -1.01 -11.96 3.68
CA LEU A 98 0.21 -11.87 2.87
C LEU A 98 0.23 -12.90 1.73
N LYS A 99 -0.54 -13.99 1.83
CA LYS A 99 -0.69 -14.97 0.73
C LYS A 99 -1.29 -14.35 -0.53
N ASN A 100 -2.11 -13.31 -0.36
CA ASN A 100 -2.78 -12.61 -1.45
C ASN A 100 -2.00 -11.34 -1.83
N SER A 101 -1.80 -11.12 -3.13
CA SER A 101 -1.16 -9.92 -3.66
C SER A 101 -1.98 -9.31 -4.79
N PHE A 102 -1.82 -8.01 -4.98
CA PHE A 102 -2.30 -7.32 -6.19
C PHE A 102 -1.63 -7.94 -7.43
N ALA A 103 -2.38 -8.05 -8.52
CA ALA A 103 -1.81 -8.38 -9.82
C ALA A 103 -0.85 -7.24 -10.24
N ARG A 104 0.40 -7.60 -10.54
CA ARG A 104 1.45 -6.64 -10.88
C ARG A 104 2.17 -7.05 -12.15
N PRO A 105 2.68 -6.09 -12.94
CA PRO A 105 3.48 -6.40 -14.10
C PRO A 105 4.80 -7.07 -13.69
N SER A 106 5.22 -8.07 -14.46
CA SER A 106 6.57 -8.66 -14.36
C SER A 106 7.55 -7.74 -15.09
N LYS A 107 8.42 -7.08 -14.32
CA LYS A 107 9.42 -6.13 -14.82
C LYS A 107 10.62 -6.12 -13.88
N PRO A 108 11.84 -5.84 -14.38
CA PRO A 108 13.00 -5.67 -13.49
C PRO A 108 12.72 -4.57 -12.47
N ALA A 109 13.16 -4.80 -11.24
CA ALA A 109 13.02 -3.82 -10.16
C ALA A 109 13.68 -2.49 -10.56
N TYR A 110 13.01 -1.39 -10.24
CA TYR A 110 13.53 -0.06 -10.54
C TYR A 110 14.80 0.23 -9.72
N GLN A 111 15.93 0.46 -10.40
CA GLN A 111 17.24 0.67 -9.77
C GLN A 111 17.61 2.15 -9.52
N GLY A 112 16.61 3.04 -9.37
CA GLY A 112 16.88 4.40 -8.89
C GLY A 112 17.38 5.41 -9.94
N GLN A 113 17.13 5.18 -11.23
CA GLN A 113 17.40 6.23 -12.23
C GLN A 113 16.38 7.36 -12.12
N SER A 114 16.78 8.49 -11.52
CA SER A 114 15.98 9.71 -11.32
C SER A 114 15.29 10.25 -12.58
N ASN A 115 15.71 9.79 -13.75
CA ASN A 115 15.30 10.31 -15.06
C ASN A 115 14.20 9.48 -15.73
N ILE A 116 13.69 8.42 -15.08
CA ILE A 116 12.56 7.66 -15.60
C ILE A 116 11.27 8.22 -14.95
N PRO A 117 10.45 8.98 -15.70
CA PRO A 117 9.14 9.39 -15.20
C PRO A 117 8.25 8.16 -15.02
N LEU A 118 7.88 7.88 -13.77
CA LEU A 118 6.87 6.88 -13.44
C LEU A 118 5.50 7.53 -13.57
N PHE A 119 4.76 7.17 -14.63
CA PHE A 119 3.39 7.64 -14.83
C PHE A 119 2.41 6.80 -13.99
N CYS A 120 1.82 7.41 -12.98
CA CYS A 120 0.62 6.89 -12.32
C CYS A 120 -0.61 7.55 -12.97
N GLN A 121 -1.44 6.74 -13.63
CA GLN A 121 -2.70 7.20 -14.21
C GLN A 121 -3.82 6.97 -13.20
N PHE A 122 -4.44 8.05 -12.74
CA PHE A 122 -5.63 7.97 -11.91
C PHE A 122 -6.86 7.78 -12.83
N PRO A 123 -7.76 6.82 -12.55
CA PRO A 123 -8.99 6.70 -13.29
C PRO A 123 -9.85 7.94 -13.05
N ASP A 124 -10.00 8.74 -14.09
CA ASP A 124 -10.71 10.02 -14.07
C ASP A 124 -12.22 9.75 -14.06
N LYS A 125 -12.78 9.54 -12.87
CA LYS A 125 -14.23 9.56 -12.63
C LYS A 125 -14.56 10.54 -11.50
N MET A 126 -14.21 11.81 -11.71
CA MET A 126 -14.96 12.90 -11.09
C MET A 126 -16.07 13.33 -12.04
N ASP A 127 -17.26 12.76 -11.85
CA ASP A 127 -18.49 13.32 -12.42
C ASP A 127 -18.63 14.76 -11.94
N ARG A 128 -18.37 15.71 -12.85
CA ARG A 128 -18.75 17.11 -12.68
C ARG A 128 -20.27 17.15 -12.61
N ARG A 129 -20.83 17.15 -11.40
CA ARG A 129 -22.20 17.61 -11.17
C ARG A 129 -22.32 19.00 -11.77
N LYS A 130 -23.07 19.11 -12.87
CA LYS A 130 -23.53 20.39 -13.38
C LYS A 130 -24.60 20.88 -12.41
N GLU A 131 -24.27 21.87 -11.60
CA GLU A 131 -25.28 22.70 -10.95
C GLU A 131 -25.97 23.55 -12.04
N LYS A 132 -27.31 23.55 -11.98
CA LYS A 132 -28.20 24.40 -12.76
C LYS A 132 -28.44 25.71 -12.01
#